data_AF-A0A1M3KV65-F1
#
_entry.id   AF-A0A1M3KV65-F1
#
_cell.length_a   1.000
_cell.length_b   1.000
_cell.length_c   1.000
_cell.angle_alpha   90.00
_cell.angle_beta   90.00
_cell.angle_gamma   90.00
#
_symmetry.space_group_name_H-M   'P 1'
#
loop_
_entity.id
_entity.type
_entity.pdbx_description
1 polymer ?
#
loop_
_entity_poly.entity_id
_entity_poly.type
_entity_poly.pdbx_seq_one_letter_code
_entity_poly.pdbx_strand_id
1 'polypeptide(L)'
;MSTFISDLSGKTYPIDQRIELSSLRPTVRNEILNTKSSIPANGVIARAEVQLMRQQYITRLLVPDSNDPLSDIEREVLDRITKDELISDELDDHSDEHLTVGQKVADVVADFGGSWTFLIIFGILIMGWIGLNVWVLSARPFDPYPFILLNLFLSCLAAIQAPIIMMSQNRQEERDRQRARADYKVNLKAEVEIRMLHDKIDLLLEAKK
;
A
#
# COMPACT_ATOMS: atom_id res chain seq x y z
N MET A 1 34.24 29.32 -8.40
CA MET A 1 33.79 28.26 -7.47
C MET A 1 34.91 27.24 -7.38
N SER A 2 35.40 26.94 -6.19
CA SER A 2 36.43 25.92 -5.98
C SER A 2 35.86 24.52 -6.25
N THR A 3 36.61 23.70 -6.99
CA THR A 3 36.23 22.33 -7.36
C THR A 3 37.34 21.36 -6.95
N PHE A 4 36.99 20.08 -6.80
CA PHE A 4 37.94 18.99 -6.56
C PHE A 4 37.66 17.83 -7.53
N ILE A 5 38.66 16.98 -7.74
CA ILE A 5 38.53 15.77 -8.55
C ILE A 5 38.29 14.59 -7.61
N SER A 6 37.25 13.80 -7.88
CA SER A 6 36.97 12.59 -7.12
C SER A 6 37.93 11.46 -7.48
N ASP A 7 38.49 10.78 -6.47
CA ASP A 7 39.37 9.63 -6.65
C ASP A 7 38.62 8.35 -7.08
N LEU A 8 37.28 8.33 -6.97
CA LEU A 8 36.46 7.19 -7.38
C LEU A 8 36.12 7.22 -8.87
N SER A 9 35.66 8.37 -9.39
CA SER A 9 35.24 8.51 -10.79
C SER A 9 36.18 9.33 -11.68
N GLY A 10 37.12 10.08 -11.10
CA GLY A 10 37.94 11.04 -11.83
C GLY A 10 37.19 12.28 -12.32
N LYS A 11 35.93 12.49 -11.89
CA LYS A 11 35.10 13.65 -12.28
C LYS A 11 35.31 14.84 -11.33
N THR A 12 35.06 16.03 -11.86
CA THR A 12 35.14 17.30 -11.13
C THR A 12 33.82 17.61 -10.40
N TYR A 13 33.88 17.85 -9.10
CA TYR A 13 32.74 18.21 -8.26
C TYR A 13 33.00 19.52 -7.50
N PRO A 14 31.95 20.25 -7.10
CA PRO A 14 32.10 21.42 -6.25
C PRO A 14 32.55 21.02 -4.82
N ILE A 15 33.31 21.90 -4.17
CA ILE A 15 34.06 21.56 -2.94
C ILE A 15 33.17 21.28 -1.72
N ASP A 16 31.93 21.76 -1.75
CA ASP A 16 30.87 21.49 -0.78
C ASP A 16 30.49 20.00 -0.72
N GLN A 17 30.71 19.26 -1.81
CA GLN A 17 30.42 17.83 -1.89
C GLN A 17 31.60 16.94 -1.49
N ARG A 18 32.72 17.53 -1.04
CA ARG A 18 33.95 16.81 -0.70
C ARG A 18 33.77 15.96 0.56
N ILE A 19 34.02 14.65 0.47
CA ILE A 19 34.03 13.71 1.59
C ILE A 19 35.36 12.96 1.60
N GLU A 20 36.02 12.91 2.76
CA GLU A 20 37.24 12.12 2.94
C GLU A 20 36.87 10.67 3.32
N LEU A 21 37.52 9.68 2.70
CA LEU A 21 37.30 8.26 2.99
C LEU A 21 37.48 7.89 4.47
N SER A 22 38.35 8.62 5.18
CA SER A 22 38.60 8.49 6.62
C SER A 22 37.36 8.82 7.47
N SER A 23 36.54 9.77 7.02
CA SER A 23 35.33 10.25 7.71
C SER A 23 34.13 9.31 7.54
N LEU A 24 34.18 8.39 6.58
CA LEU A 24 33.12 7.42 6.33
C LEU A 24 33.15 6.28 7.36
N ARG A 25 31.97 5.73 7.68
CA ARG A 25 31.84 4.53 8.51
C ARG A 25 32.69 3.38 7.92
N PRO A 26 33.37 2.56 8.74
CA PRO A 26 34.27 1.50 8.27
C PRO A 26 33.62 0.56 7.25
N THR A 27 32.34 0.23 7.44
CA THR A 27 31.53 -0.61 6.54
C THR A 27 31.45 -0.02 5.12
N VAL A 28 31.11 1.26 4.99
CA VAL A 28 30.98 1.94 3.68
C VAL A 28 32.34 2.07 3.01
N ARG A 29 33.38 2.33 3.80
CA ARG A 29 34.76 2.44 3.32
C ARG A 29 35.25 1.12 2.71
N ASN A 30 35.03 -0.01 3.41
CA ASN A 30 35.45 -1.32 2.94
C ASN A 30 34.71 -1.73 1.66
N GLU A 31 33.43 -1.41 1.55
CA GLU A 31 32.64 -1.69 0.34
C GLU A 31 33.13 -0.90 -0.88
N ILE A 32 33.48 0.38 -0.68
CA ILE A 32 34.07 1.23 -1.73
C ILE A 32 35.44 0.71 -2.15
N LEU A 33 36.27 0.28 -1.19
CA LEU A 33 37.60 -0.28 -1.45
C LEU A 33 37.53 -1.67 -2.14
N ASN A 34 36.53 -2.49 -1.83
CA ASN A 34 36.26 -3.76 -2.50
C ASN A 34 35.79 -3.55 -3.96
N THR A 35 34.96 -2.53 -4.20
CA THR A 35 34.45 -2.22 -5.55
C THR A 35 35.57 -1.68 -6.46
N LYS A 36 36.54 -0.94 -5.91
CA LYS A 36 37.65 -0.36 -6.68
C LYS A 36 38.93 -0.28 -5.83
N SER A 37 39.82 -1.26 -6.00
CA SER A 37 41.03 -1.47 -5.20
C SER A 37 42.15 -0.43 -5.37
N SER A 38 41.92 0.66 -6.11
CA SER A 38 42.96 1.63 -6.51
C SER A 38 42.80 3.02 -5.88
N ILE A 39 41.91 3.17 -4.89
CA ILE A 39 41.68 4.45 -4.21
C ILE A 39 42.62 4.55 -3.00
N PRO A 40 43.39 5.64 -2.85
CA PRO A 40 44.27 5.82 -1.71
C PRO A 40 43.48 5.93 -0.39
N ALA A 41 44.08 5.53 0.74
CA ALA A 41 43.41 5.49 2.05
C ALA A 41 42.93 6.86 2.57
N ASN A 42 43.52 7.95 2.06
CA ASN A 42 43.15 9.34 2.29
C ASN A 42 42.38 9.94 1.10
N GLY A 43 41.86 9.09 0.22
CA GLY A 43 41.16 9.50 -0.99
C GLY A 43 39.94 10.36 -0.68
N VAL A 44 39.58 11.16 -1.66
CA VAL A 44 38.49 12.11 -1.60
C VAL A 44 37.43 11.70 -2.60
N ILE A 45 36.19 11.58 -2.13
CA ILE A 45 35.04 11.18 -2.93
C ILE A 45 33.93 12.21 -2.81
N ALA A 46 33.07 12.29 -3.83
CA ALA A 46 31.92 13.18 -3.79
C ALA A 46 30.75 12.55 -3.05
N ARG A 47 30.01 13.37 -2.28
CA ARG A 47 28.76 12.95 -1.62
C ARG A 47 27.77 12.35 -2.61
N ALA A 48 27.68 12.92 -3.82
CA ALA A 48 26.81 12.42 -4.88
C ALA A 48 27.16 10.98 -5.30
N GLU A 49 28.44 10.59 -5.25
CA GLU A 49 28.88 9.25 -5.63
C GLU A 49 28.61 8.23 -4.55
N VAL A 50 28.82 8.61 -3.28
CA VAL A 50 28.43 7.75 -2.14
C VAL A 50 26.93 7.49 -2.16
N GLN A 51 26.12 8.51 -2.48
CA GLN A 51 24.68 8.38 -2.63
C GLN A 51 24.31 7.46 -3.81
N LEU A 52 24.98 7.61 -4.96
CA LEU A 52 24.78 6.75 -6.12
C LEU A 52 25.09 5.28 -5.82
N MET A 53 26.20 5.01 -5.14
CA MET A 53 26.60 3.65 -4.73
C MET A 53 25.59 3.04 -3.76
N ARG A 54 25.12 3.82 -2.77
CA ARG A 54 24.05 3.39 -1.87
C ARG A 54 22.80 3.01 -2.66
N GLN A 55 22.35 3.86 -3.58
CA GLN A 55 21.18 3.58 -4.40
C GLN A 55 21.34 2.29 -5.22
N GLN A 56 22.50 2.10 -5.86
CA GLN A 56 22.80 0.88 -6.63
C GLN A 56 22.77 -0.38 -5.77
N TYR A 57 23.31 -0.33 -4.55
CA TYR A 57 23.27 -1.45 -3.62
C TYR A 57 21.83 -1.79 -3.21
N ILE A 58 21.02 -0.80 -2.83
CA ILE A 58 19.61 -1.01 -2.47
C ILE A 58 18.81 -1.57 -3.65
N THR A 59 19.04 -1.06 -4.87
CA THR A 59 18.41 -1.60 -6.09
C THR A 59 18.72 -3.09 -6.28
N ARG A 60 19.97 -3.53 -6.05
CA ARG A 60 20.35 -4.95 -6.14
C ARG A 60 19.66 -5.80 -5.07
N LEU A 61 19.43 -5.25 -3.88
CA LEU A 61 18.67 -5.94 -2.84
C LEU A 61 17.18 -6.07 -3.19
N LEU A 62 16.61 -5.12 -3.92
CA LEU A 62 15.21 -5.17 -4.37
C LEU A 62 15.00 -6.17 -5.50
N VAL A 63 15.92 -6.25 -6.46
CA VAL A 63 15.83 -7.12 -7.64
C VAL A 63 17.12 -7.92 -7.80
N PRO A 64 17.29 -9.04 -7.06
CA PRO A 64 18.54 -9.82 -7.10
C PRO A 64 18.76 -10.58 -8.42
N ASP A 65 17.68 -11.01 -9.07
CA ASP A 65 17.74 -12.03 -10.16
C ASP A 65 17.06 -11.61 -11.47
N SER A 66 16.51 -10.41 -11.57
CA SER A 66 15.75 -9.96 -12.75
C SER A 66 16.52 -8.92 -13.55
N ASN A 67 16.76 -9.18 -14.85
CA ASN A 67 17.16 -8.14 -15.81
C ASN A 67 16.02 -7.15 -16.14
N ASP A 68 14.86 -7.34 -15.52
CA ASP A 68 13.69 -6.51 -15.73
C ASP A 68 13.83 -5.16 -15.01
N PRO A 69 13.32 -4.08 -15.61
CA PRO A 69 13.28 -2.78 -14.94
C PRO A 69 12.37 -2.85 -13.72
N LEU A 70 12.77 -2.17 -12.63
CA LEU A 70 11.95 -2.00 -11.43
C LEU A 70 10.53 -1.57 -11.81
N SER A 71 9.54 -2.23 -11.22
CA SER A 71 8.14 -1.81 -11.23
C SER A 71 7.97 -0.45 -10.56
N ASP A 72 6.86 0.23 -10.84
CA ASP A 72 6.59 1.56 -10.27
C ASP A 72 6.60 1.54 -8.73
N ILE A 73 6.09 0.46 -8.13
CA ILE A 73 6.05 0.29 -6.68
C ILE A 73 7.47 0.11 -6.11
N GLU A 74 8.30 -0.73 -6.72
CA GLU A 74 9.68 -0.94 -6.25
C GLU A 74 10.53 0.33 -6.39
N ARG A 75 10.34 1.11 -7.47
CA ARG A 75 11.00 2.42 -7.63
C ARG A 75 10.60 3.40 -6.54
N GLU A 76 9.31 3.43 -6.21
CA GLU A 76 8.79 4.28 -5.14
C GLU A 76 9.38 3.89 -3.78
N VAL A 77 9.41 2.59 -3.47
CA VAL A 77 10.00 2.08 -2.23
C VAL A 77 11.50 2.39 -2.17
N LEU A 78 12.24 2.21 -3.26
CA LEU A 78 13.66 2.56 -3.36
C LEU A 78 13.90 4.04 -3.06
N ASP A 79 13.10 4.94 -3.64
CA ASP A 79 13.21 6.38 -3.42
C ASP A 79 12.98 6.73 -1.94
N ARG A 80 11.94 6.14 -1.31
CA ARG A 80 11.63 6.37 0.11
C ARG A 80 12.69 5.82 1.07
N ILE A 81 13.24 4.62 0.82
CA ILE A 81 14.35 4.08 1.63
C ILE A 81 15.60 4.96 1.49
N THR A 82 15.84 5.48 0.28
CA THR A 82 16.99 6.35 0.01
C THR A 82 16.87 7.70 0.75
N LYS A 83 15.65 8.21 0.91
CA LYS A 83 15.31 9.44 1.63
C LYS A 83 15.12 9.28 3.15
N ASP A 84 15.11 8.04 3.66
CA ASP A 84 14.85 7.73 5.08
C ASP A 84 13.44 8.17 5.55
N GLU A 85 12.46 8.08 4.64
CA GLU A 85 11.06 8.46 4.91
C GLU A 85 10.22 7.25 5.34
N LEU A 86 9.21 7.51 6.18
CA LEU A 86 8.24 6.51 6.62
C LEU A 86 7.23 6.20 5.48
N ILE A 87 6.92 4.92 5.28
CA ILE A 87 5.89 4.48 4.32
C ILE A 87 4.49 4.54 4.96
N SER A 88 4.42 4.53 6.29
CA SER A 88 3.18 4.45 7.06
C SER A 88 2.23 5.64 6.90
N ASP A 89 2.73 6.81 6.49
CA ASP A 89 1.91 8.02 6.32
C ASP A 89 0.86 7.89 5.20
N GLU A 90 1.04 6.97 4.25
CA GLU A 90 0.13 6.83 3.11
C GLU A 90 -1.17 6.06 3.45
N LEU A 91 -1.23 5.38 4.59
CA LEU A 91 -2.38 4.58 4.99
C LEU A 91 -3.55 5.43 5.54
N ASP A 92 -3.27 6.59 6.13
CA ASP A 92 -4.27 7.40 6.83
C ASP A 92 -4.89 8.52 5.97
N ASP A 93 -4.22 8.99 4.91
CA ASP A 93 -4.56 10.26 4.23
C ASP A 93 -5.65 10.16 3.13
N HIS A 94 -6.13 8.96 2.77
CA HIS A 94 -7.02 8.79 1.61
C HIS A 94 -8.38 8.13 1.86
N SER A 95 -8.72 7.81 3.12
CA SER A 95 -9.88 6.95 3.37
C SER A 95 -11.25 7.64 3.30
N ASP A 96 -11.35 8.94 3.60
CA ASP A 96 -12.66 9.57 3.88
C ASP A 96 -12.97 10.92 3.20
N GLU A 97 -11.99 11.60 2.58
CA GLU A 97 -12.18 13.02 2.24
C GLU A 97 -12.99 13.28 0.94
N HIS A 98 -13.30 12.25 0.15
CA HIS A 98 -14.01 12.39 -1.12
C HIS A 98 -15.25 11.51 -1.31
N LEU A 99 -15.92 11.09 -0.22
CA LEU A 99 -17.18 10.34 -0.35
C LEU A 99 -18.34 11.28 -0.71
N THR A 100 -18.92 11.06 -1.88
CA THR A 100 -20.19 11.71 -2.26
C THR A 100 -21.33 11.25 -1.34
N VAL A 101 -22.36 12.08 -1.19
CA VAL A 101 -23.53 11.75 -0.35
C VAL A 101 -24.18 10.42 -0.79
N GLY A 102 -24.27 10.18 -2.10
CA GLY A 102 -24.80 8.93 -2.65
C GLY A 102 -23.96 7.70 -2.27
N GLN A 103 -22.63 7.82 -2.29
CA GLN A 103 -21.74 6.75 -1.84
C GLN A 103 -21.90 6.46 -0.34
N LYS A 104 -22.01 7.50 0.50
CA LYS A 104 -22.23 7.33 1.95
C LYS A 104 -23.54 6.59 2.24
N VAL A 105 -24.62 6.99 1.56
CA VAL A 105 -25.92 6.32 1.69
C VAL A 105 -25.86 4.87 1.20
N ALA A 106 -25.19 4.61 0.08
CA ALA A 106 -25.05 3.26 -0.46
C ALA A 106 -24.30 2.30 0.50
N ASP A 107 -23.26 2.77 1.19
CA ASP A 107 -22.56 1.95 2.19
C ASP A 107 -23.45 1.63 3.39
N VAL A 108 -24.13 2.64 3.94
CA VAL A 108 -25.04 2.44 5.07
C VAL A 108 -26.17 1.47 4.69
N VAL A 109 -26.72 1.58 3.48
CA VAL A 109 -27.78 0.68 2.99
C VAL A 109 -27.25 -0.74 2.74
N ALA A 110 -26.03 -0.90 2.22
CA ALA A 110 -25.42 -2.20 2.02
C ALA A 110 -25.10 -2.89 3.36
N ASP A 111 -24.52 -2.17 4.31
CA ASP A 111 -24.21 -2.66 5.65
C ASP A 111 -25.47 -3.05 6.43
N PHE A 112 -26.52 -2.23 6.35
CA PHE A 112 -27.79 -2.52 6.97
C PHE A 112 -28.51 -3.71 6.30
N GLY A 113 -28.53 -3.74 4.97
CA GLY A 113 -29.15 -4.81 4.19
C GLY A 113 -28.45 -6.17 4.37
N GLY A 114 -27.16 -6.18 4.70
CA GLY A 114 -26.39 -7.39 5.00
C GLY A 114 -26.52 -7.91 6.45
N SER A 115 -27.26 -7.21 7.32
CA SER A 115 -27.36 -7.57 8.74
C SER A 115 -28.37 -8.70 8.99
N TRP A 116 -28.01 -9.63 9.89
CA TRP A 116 -28.92 -10.66 10.41
C TRP A 116 -30.17 -10.06 11.05
N THR A 117 -30.04 -8.91 11.71
CA THR A 117 -31.17 -8.22 12.35
C THR A 117 -32.18 -7.72 11.32
N PHE A 118 -31.70 -7.19 10.18
CA PHE A 118 -32.56 -6.74 9.09
C PHE A 118 -33.36 -7.90 8.49
N LEU A 119 -32.69 -9.04 8.21
CA LEU A 119 -33.35 -10.23 7.67
C LEU A 119 -34.49 -10.73 8.57
N ILE A 120 -34.27 -10.76 9.88
CA ILE A 120 -35.28 -11.22 10.84
C ILE A 120 -36.48 -10.25 10.89
N ILE A 121 -36.23 -8.95 11.01
CA ILE A 121 -37.30 -7.92 11.03
C ILE A 121 -38.10 -7.96 9.74
N PHE A 122 -37.42 -8.04 8.60
CA PHE A 122 -38.04 -8.09 7.28
C PHE A 122 -38.91 -9.34 7.10
N GLY A 123 -38.43 -10.50 7.57
CA GLY A 123 -39.20 -11.74 7.58
C GLY A 123 -40.46 -11.65 8.45
N ILE A 124 -40.36 -11.05 9.64
CA ILE A 124 -41.52 -10.82 10.52
C ILE A 124 -42.53 -9.88 9.86
N LEU A 125 -42.07 -8.84 9.16
CA LEU A 125 -42.95 -7.90 8.46
C LEU A 125 -43.71 -8.61 7.32
N ILE A 126 -43.04 -9.45 6.53
CA ILE A 126 -43.69 -10.27 5.49
C ILE A 126 -44.73 -11.19 6.11
N MET A 127 -44.38 -11.90 7.18
CA MET A 127 -45.32 -12.80 7.88
C MET A 127 -46.50 -12.04 8.46
N GLY A 128 -46.28 -10.83 8.99
CA GLY A 128 -47.33 -9.94 9.46
C GLY A 128 -48.25 -9.47 8.34
N TRP A 129 -47.71 -9.11 7.17
CA TRP A 129 -48.51 -8.72 5.99
C TRP A 129 -49.40 -9.86 5.50
N ILE A 130 -48.85 -11.08 5.42
CA ILE A 130 -49.59 -12.28 5.04
C ILE A 130 -50.70 -12.55 6.08
N GLY A 131 -50.35 -12.58 7.37
CA GLY A 131 -51.31 -12.83 8.45
C GLY A 131 -52.45 -11.81 8.48
N LEU A 132 -52.14 -10.52 8.26
CA LEU A 132 -53.12 -9.44 8.20
C LEU A 132 -54.12 -9.64 7.04
N ASN A 133 -53.63 -9.97 5.84
CA ASN A 133 -54.48 -10.15 4.67
C ASN A 133 -55.31 -11.44 4.70
N VAL A 134 -54.77 -12.52 5.29
CA VAL A 134 -55.45 -13.81 5.36
C VAL A 134 -56.47 -13.87 6.50
N TRP A 135 -56.11 -13.42 7.70
CA TRP A 135 -56.94 -13.60 8.90
C TRP A 135 -57.76 -12.37 9.27
N VAL A 136 -57.17 -11.17 9.21
CA VAL A 136 -57.83 -9.95 9.72
C VAL A 136 -58.72 -9.32 8.65
N LEU A 137 -58.26 -9.27 7.40
CA LEU A 137 -59.03 -8.71 6.27
C LEU A 137 -59.76 -9.79 5.46
N SER A 138 -60.00 -10.98 6.02
CA SER A 138 -60.59 -12.13 5.28
C SER A 138 -61.89 -11.80 4.52
N ALA A 139 -62.68 -10.83 5.00
CA ALA A 139 -63.92 -10.38 4.33
C ALA A 139 -63.68 -9.41 3.16
N ARG A 140 -62.59 -8.64 3.16
CA ARG A 140 -62.16 -7.73 2.09
C ARG A 140 -60.63 -7.63 2.09
N PRO A 141 -59.93 -8.65 1.57
CA PRO A 141 -58.47 -8.68 1.58
C PRO A 141 -57.92 -7.54 0.73
N PHE A 142 -56.95 -6.82 1.26
CA PHE A 142 -56.27 -5.72 0.55
C PHE A 142 -55.32 -6.27 -0.53
N ASP A 143 -54.64 -7.37 -0.22
CA ASP A 143 -53.75 -8.13 -1.11
C ASP A 143 -54.11 -9.63 -1.00
N PRO A 144 -55.14 -10.10 -1.74
CA PRO A 144 -55.55 -11.50 -1.69
C PRO A 144 -54.48 -12.42 -2.25
N TYR A 145 -54.45 -13.66 -1.78
CA TYR A 145 -53.62 -14.72 -2.35
C TYR A 145 -53.83 -14.77 -3.87
N PRO A 146 -52.78 -14.66 -4.71
CA PRO A 146 -51.36 -14.96 -4.45
C PRO A 146 -50.44 -13.78 -4.03
N PHE A 147 -50.96 -12.69 -3.45
CA PHE A 147 -50.21 -11.51 -2.96
C PHE A 147 -49.45 -10.74 -4.04
N ILE A 148 -50.17 -10.23 -5.04
CA ILE A 148 -49.55 -9.54 -6.18
C ILE A 148 -48.86 -8.24 -5.78
N LEU A 149 -49.40 -7.51 -4.79
CA LEU A 149 -48.82 -6.23 -4.36
C LEU A 149 -47.53 -6.46 -3.57
N LEU A 150 -47.54 -7.43 -2.65
CA LEU A 150 -46.33 -7.84 -1.94
C LEU A 150 -45.24 -8.28 -2.91
N ASN A 151 -45.59 -9.12 -3.90
CA ASN A 151 -44.64 -9.61 -4.88
C ASN A 151 -44.04 -8.47 -5.74
N LEU A 152 -44.87 -7.52 -6.16
CA LEU A 152 -44.42 -6.34 -6.89
C LEU A 152 -43.43 -5.51 -6.06
N PHE A 153 -43.75 -5.27 -4.78
CA PHE A 153 -42.89 -4.52 -3.88
C PHE A 153 -41.54 -5.21 -3.66
N LEU A 154 -41.54 -6.52 -3.37
CA LEU A 154 -40.32 -7.30 -3.19
C LEU A 154 -39.46 -7.31 -4.46
N SER A 155 -40.08 -7.41 -5.63
CA SER A 155 -39.38 -7.37 -6.92
C SER A 155 -38.71 -6.01 -7.17
N CYS A 156 -39.41 -4.90 -6.89
CA CYS A 156 -38.85 -3.56 -6.99
C CYS A 156 -37.69 -3.36 -5.99
N LEU A 157 -37.86 -3.84 -4.75
CA LEU A 157 -36.83 -3.76 -3.72
C LEU A 157 -35.56 -4.50 -4.14
N ALA A 158 -35.70 -5.75 -4.61
CA ALA A 158 -34.58 -6.56 -5.08
C ALA A 158 -33.87 -5.92 -6.29
N ALA A 159 -34.62 -5.34 -7.23
CA ALA A 159 -34.05 -4.68 -8.41
C ALA A 159 -33.16 -3.48 -8.06
N ILE A 160 -33.53 -2.71 -7.03
CA ILE A 160 -32.73 -1.57 -6.55
C ILE A 160 -31.56 -2.05 -5.67
N GLN A 161 -31.74 -3.16 -4.96
CA GLN A 161 -30.75 -3.69 -4.03
C GLN A 161 -29.46 -4.16 -4.74
N ALA A 162 -29.58 -4.87 -5.87
CA ALA A 162 -28.41 -5.45 -6.55
C ALA A 162 -27.37 -4.39 -7.00
N PRO A 163 -27.74 -3.28 -7.65
CA PRO A 163 -26.80 -2.20 -7.98
C PRO A 163 -26.17 -1.54 -6.75
N ILE A 164 -26.93 -1.34 -5.67
CA ILE A 164 -26.40 -0.74 -4.43
C ILE A 164 -25.33 -1.64 -3.81
N ILE A 165 -25.61 -2.95 -3.74
CA ILE A 165 -24.63 -3.94 -3.27
C ILE A 165 -23.39 -3.90 -4.17
N MET A 166 -23.55 -3.93 -5.49
CA MET A 166 -22.42 -3.89 -6.43
C MET A 166 -21.60 -2.60 -6.31
N MET A 167 -22.25 -1.45 -6.09
CA MET A 167 -21.54 -0.18 -5.85
C MET A 167 -20.77 -0.18 -4.53
N SER A 168 -21.30 -0.81 -3.49
CA SER A 168 -20.58 -0.97 -2.22
C SER A 168 -19.40 -1.95 -2.39
N GLN A 169 -19.61 -3.07 -3.07
CA GLN A 169 -18.56 -4.07 -3.36
C GLN A 169 -17.41 -3.48 -4.17
N ASN A 170 -17.67 -2.82 -5.31
CA ASN A 170 -16.62 -2.19 -6.13
C ASN A 170 -15.74 -1.23 -5.32
N ARG A 171 -16.33 -0.53 -4.33
CA ARG A 171 -15.60 0.38 -3.45
C ARG A 171 -14.81 -0.35 -2.38
N GLN A 172 -15.35 -1.41 -1.78
CA GLN A 172 -14.61 -2.26 -0.85
C GLN A 172 -13.39 -2.89 -1.56
N GLU A 173 -13.57 -3.40 -2.78
CA GLU A 173 -12.48 -3.94 -3.60
C GLU A 173 -11.41 -2.88 -3.92
N GLU A 174 -11.80 -1.64 -4.21
CA GLU A 174 -10.86 -0.54 -4.43
C GLU A 174 -10.04 -0.25 -3.16
N ARG A 175 -10.69 -0.18 -2.00
CA ARG A 175 -10.03 0.01 -0.69
C ARG A 175 -9.09 -1.15 -0.37
N ASP A 176 -9.53 -2.38 -0.58
CA ASP A 176 -8.72 -3.58 -0.36
C ASP A 176 -7.52 -3.63 -1.28
N ARG A 177 -7.66 -3.21 -2.54
CA ARG A 177 -6.56 -3.09 -3.49
C ARG A 177 -5.54 -2.03 -3.05
N GLN A 178 -5.99 -0.89 -2.53
CA GLN A 178 -5.11 0.15 -2.00
C GLN A 178 -4.36 -0.32 -0.76
N ARG A 179 -5.05 -0.97 0.19
CA ARG A 179 -4.43 -1.58 1.37
C ARG A 179 -3.40 -2.64 0.98
N ALA A 180 -3.73 -3.54 0.06
CA ALA A 180 -2.81 -4.57 -0.41
C ALA A 180 -1.55 -3.98 -1.05
N ARG A 181 -1.66 -2.86 -1.79
CA ARG A 181 -0.50 -2.14 -2.34
C ARG A 181 0.37 -1.53 -1.25
N ALA A 182 -0.24 -0.91 -0.25
CA ALA A 182 0.49 -0.32 0.87
C ALA A 182 1.19 -1.40 1.72
N ASP A 183 0.51 -2.50 2.02
CA ASP A 183 1.08 -3.65 2.72
C ASP A 183 2.26 -4.24 1.95
N TYR A 184 2.14 -4.35 0.62
CA TYR A 184 3.23 -4.79 -0.24
C TYR A 184 4.44 -3.84 -0.17
N LYS A 185 4.22 -2.51 -0.22
CA LYS A 185 5.31 -1.52 -0.04
C LYS A 185 6.02 -1.68 1.30
N VAL A 186 5.27 -1.85 2.39
CA VAL A 186 5.82 -2.03 3.75
C VAL A 186 6.64 -3.33 3.83
N ASN A 187 6.10 -4.43 3.33
CA ASN A 187 6.81 -5.72 3.32
C ASN A 187 8.10 -5.66 2.51
N LEU A 188 8.07 -5.03 1.33
CA LEU A 188 9.24 -4.87 0.48
C LEU A 188 10.33 -4.04 1.18
N LYS A 189 9.94 -2.94 1.86
CA LYS A 189 10.88 -2.13 2.66
C LYS A 189 11.47 -2.95 3.80
N ALA A 190 10.65 -3.69 4.53
CA ALA A 190 11.11 -4.53 5.64
C ALA A 190 12.10 -5.61 5.15
N GLU A 191 11.82 -6.25 4.02
CA GLU A 191 12.72 -7.24 3.42
C GLU A 191 14.09 -6.64 3.09
N VAL A 192 14.11 -5.47 2.47
CA VAL A 192 15.36 -4.75 2.14
C VAL A 192 16.13 -4.38 3.40
N GLU A 193 15.46 -3.83 4.42
CA GLU A 193 16.11 -3.46 5.68
C GLU A 193 16.70 -4.68 6.40
N ILE A 194 15.99 -5.81 6.40
CA ILE A 194 16.49 -7.07 6.97
C ILE A 194 17.75 -7.55 6.23
N ARG A 195 17.76 -7.51 4.88
CA ARG A 195 18.95 -7.87 4.10
C ARG A 195 20.13 -6.95 4.41
N MET A 196 19.91 -5.63 4.48
CA MET A 196 20.96 -4.68 4.87
C MET A 196 21.53 -4.95 6.26
N LEU A 197 20.66 -5.33 7.22
CA LEU A 197 21.09 -5.72 8.55
C LEU A 197 21.92 -7.01 8.53
N HIS A 198 21.52 -8.00 7.72
CA HIS A 198 22.25 -9.26 7.55
C HIS A 198 23.67 -9.03 7.03
N ASP A 199 23.80 -8.28 5.92
CA ASP A 199 25.10 -7.96 5.32
C ASP A 199 26.00 -7.19 6.31
N LYS A 200 25.41 -6.27 7.09
CA LYS A 200 26.16 -5.55 8.13
C LYS A 200 26.63 -6.48 9.24
N ILE A 201 25.85 -7.48 9.63
CA ILE A 201 26.24 -8.47 10.63
C ILE A 201 27.40 -9.33 10.09
N ASP A 202 27.31 -9.80 8.85
CA ASP A 202 28.36 -10.60 8.22
C ASP A 202 29.69 -9.84 8.17
N LEU A 203 29.67 -8.57 7.77
CA LEU A 203 30.85 -7.71 7.77
C LEU A 203 31.46 -7.52 9.17
N LEU A 204 30.64 -7.47 10.22
CA LEU A 204 31.12 -7.39 11.60
C LEU A 204 31.74 -8.70 12.08
N LEU A 205 31.23 -9.84 11.63
CA LEU A 205 31.78 -11.16 11.93
C LEU A 205 33.13 -11.36 11.25
N GLU A 206 33.26 -10.95 9.99
CA GLU A 206 34.52 -11.01 9.24
C GLU A 206 35.60 -10.08 9.82
N ALA A 207 35.24 -8.85 10.21
CA ALA A 207 36.18 -7.89 10.78
C ALA A 207 36.72 -8.29 12.17
N LYS A 208 36.12 -9.29 12.82
CA LYS A 208 36.53 -9.80 14.14
C LYS A 208 37.42 -11.04 14.05
N LYS A 209 37.67 -11.54 12.84
CA LYS A 209 38.55 -12.67 12.54
C LYS A 209 39.97 -12.20 12.25
#